data_AF-A0A7V8DME4-F1
#
_entry.id   AF-A0A7V8DME4-F1
#
_cell.length_a   1.000
_cell.length_b   1.000
_cell.length_c   1.000
_cell.angle_alpha   90.00
_cell.angle_beta   90.00
_cell.angle_gamma   90.00
#
_symmetry.space_group_name_H-M   'P 1'
#
loop_
_entity.id
_entity.type
_entity.pdbx_description
1 polymer ?
#
loop_
_entity_poly.entity_id
_entity_poly.type
_entity_poly.pdbx_seq_one_letter_code
_entity_poly.pdbx_strand_id
1 'polypeptide(L)'
;MPRRLVLAAALACAILLPVSLTIHAQQESQKMPPLASQQAPVKSLEEERLSILKSDIQKELEEFRKLKQELDETKKALQKERQEQLVKVSKMYEAMPPEDAARRIEKLDDDSALKLLLTLKPKTAGKILAQVETEKAAVLSKKLIQNK
;
A
#
# COMPACT_ATOMS: atom_id res chain seq x y z
N MET A 1 -43.76 -25.26 103.91
CA MET A 1 -43.47 -26.47 104.71
C MET A 1 -43.02 -27.59 103.76
N PRO A 2 -41.73 -27.99 103.82
CA PRO A 2 -41.12 -29.01 102.95
C PRO A 2 -41.11 -30.40 103.61
N ARG A 3 -40.90 -31.45 102.79
CA ARG A 3 -40.31 -32.81 103.06
C ARG A 3 -40.89 -33.79 102.03
N ARG A 4 -40.20 -34.74 101.39
CA ARG A 4 -38.84 -35.30 101.36
C ARG A 4 -38.85 -36.28 100.16
N LEU A 5 -37.81 -36.33 99.32
CA LEU A 5 -36.78 -37.40 99.27
C LEU A 5 -37.38 -38.77 98.87
N VAL A 6 -36.99 -39.48 97.79
CA VAL A 6 -35.71 -40.17 97.49
C VAL A 6 -35.87 -40.75 96.06
N LEU A 7 -35.06 -40.45 95.04
CA LEU A 7 -33.70 -40.93 94.66
C LEU A 7 -33.52 -42.46 94.48
N ALA A 8 -33.57 -42.95 93.23
CA ALA A 8 -32.87 -44.14 92.72
C ALA A 8 -32.99 -44.12 91.18
N ALA A 9 -32.00 -44.34 90.33
CA ALA A 9 -30.58 -44.64 90.42
C ALA A 9 -29.95 -44.18 89.08
N ALA A 10 -28.89 -43.36 89.11
CA ALA A 10 -27.51 -43.74 88.76
C ALA A 10 -27.36 -44.37 87.35
N LEU A 11 -26.90 -43.62 86.35
CA LEU A 11 -25.49 -43.40 85.98
C LEU A 11 -24.73 -44.66 85.51
N ALA A 12 -24.49 -44.71 84.20
CA ALA A 12 -23.23 -45.14 83.58
C ALA A 12 -23.14 -44.32 82.28
N CYS A 13 -22.64 -43.09 82.30
CA CYS A 13 -21.21 -42.74 82.33
C CYS A 13 -20.39 -43.55 81.32
N ALA A 14 -20.03 -42.86 80.23
CA ALA A 14 -18.71 -42.86 79.58
C ALA A 14 -17.94 -44.18 79.49
N ILE A 15 -17.60 -44.59 78.25
CA ILE A 15 -16.23 -44.85 77.78
C ILE A 15 -16.33 -45.27 76.31
N LEU A 16 -15.85 -44.40 75.42
CA LEU A 16 -15.08 -44.73 74.20
C LEU A 16 -14.72 -43.43 73.48
N LEU A 17 -13.65 -42.79 73.98
CA LEU A 17 -12.71 -42.01 73.17
C LEU A 17 -11.56 -42.95 72.77
N PRO A 18 -10.89 -42.74 71.62
CA PRO A 18 -9.90 -41.67 71.49
C PRO A 18 -10.13 -40.84 70.20
N VAL A 19 -10.09 -39.49 70.25
CA VAL A 19 -8.85 -38.69 70.14
C VAL A 19 -7.87 -39.30 69.12
N SER A 20 -7.86 -38.78 67.88
CA SER A 20 -6.64 -38.34 67.15
C SER A 20 -6.92 -38.21 65.63
N LEU A 21 -6.45 -37.10 65.04
CA LEU A 21 -6.41 -36.75 63.61
C LEU A 21 -7.77 -36.38 62.98
N THR A 22 -8.09 -35.10 62.79
CA THR A 22 -7.49 -34.32 61.71
C THR A 22 -7.56 -32.82 62.02
N ILE A 23 -6.40 -32.20 61.84
CA ILE A 23 -6.04 -30.81 62.11
C ILE A 23 -6.03 -30.09 60.73
N HIS A 24 -6.61 -28.89 60.70
CA HIS A 24 -6.32 -27.76 59.77
C HIS A 24 -6.67 -27.88 58.28
N ALA A 25 -7.84 -27.35 57.92
CA ALA A 25 -8.13 -26.60 56.67
C ALA A 25 -9.60 -26.17 56.80
N GLN A 26 -9.96 -24.91 57.02
CA GLN A 26 -10.08 -23.91 55.96
C GLN A 26 -10.54 -22.61 56.64
N GLN A 27 -9.60 -21.90 57.23
CA GLN A 27 -9.81 -20.52 57.65
C GLN A 27 -8.77 -19.66 56.92
N GLU A 28 -8.77 -19.71 55.59
CA GLU A 28 -7.97 -18.80 54.76
C GLU A 28 -8.57 -18.71 53.35
N SER A 29 -9.63 -17.92 53.18
CA SER A 29 -10.08 -17.47 51.86
C SER A 29 -10.78 -16.11 51.97
N GLN A 30 -10.11 -15.19 52.66
CA GLN A 30 -10.13 -13.78 52.25
C GLN A 30 -8.90 -13.57 51.37
N LYS A 31 -9.00 -13.79 50.06
CA LYS A 31 -8.01 -13.32 49.08
C LYS A 31 -8.69 -12.78 47.84
N MET A 32 -8.73 -11.44 47.80
CA MET A 32 -8.65 -10.54 46.65
C MET A 32 -9.78 -10.57 45.60
N PRO A 33 -10.23 -9.39 45.12
CA PRO A 33 -11.13 -9.32 43.97
C PRO A 33 -10.44 -9.87 42.70
N PRO A 34 -11.20 -10.44 41.75
CA PRO A 34 -10.62 -11.03 40.54
C PRO A 34 -10.05 -9.91 39.64
N LEU A 35 -8.76 -10.02 39.32
CA LEU A 35 -8.03 -9.17 38.36
C LEU A 35 -8.56 -9.26 36.91
N ALA A 36 -9.64 -9.99 36.65
CA ALA A 36 -10.18 -10.26 35.32
C ALA A 36 -11.03 -9.11 34.75
N SER A 37 -11.52 -8.18 35.57
CA SER A 37 -12.44 -7.12 35.11
C SER A 37 -11.76 -5.91 34.46
N GLN A 38 -10.44 -5.76 34.60
CA GLN A 38 -9.70 -4.61 34.07
C GLN A 38 -9.07 -4.86 32.68
N GLN A 39 -8.99 -6.11 32.23
CA GLN A 39 -8.34 -6.46 30.95
C GLN A 39 -9.29 -6.53 29.75
N ALA A 40 -10.60 -6.73 29.98
CA ALA A 40 -11.61 -6.79 28.92
C ALA A 40 -11.90 -5.44 28.24
N PRO A 41 -12.08 -4.31 28.96
CA PRO A 41 -12.40 -3.02 28.31
C PRO A 41 -11.22 -2.41 27.57
N VAL A 42 -9.98 -2.73 27.96
CA VAL A 42 -8.76 -2.21 27.30
C VAL A 42 -8.56 -2.88 25.94
N LYS A 43 -8.77 -4.20 25.84
CA LYS A 43 -8.65 -4.94 24.57
C LYS A 43 -9.69 -4.48 23.54
N SER A 44 -10.93 -4.22 23.96
CA SER A 44 -11.97 -3.73 23.05
C SER A 44 -11.68 -2.33 22.49
N LEU A 45 -11.09 -1.43 23.29
CA LEU A 45 -10.70 -0.09 22.84
C LEU A 45 -9.52 -0.14 21.85
N GLU A 46 -8.56 -1.05 22.07
CA GLU A 46 -7.45 -1.27 21.13
C GLU A 46 -7.96 -1.86 19.80
N GLU A 47 -8.87 -2.83 19.85
CA GLU A 47 -9.51 -3.40 18.66
C GLU A 47 -10.29 -2.35 17.85
N GLU A 48 -11.03 -1.46 18.53
CA GLU A 48 -11.74 -0.35 17.89
C GLU A 48 -10.76 0.64 17.22
N ARG A 49 -9.68 1.03 17.91
CA ARG A 49 -8.64 1.90 17.34
C ARG A 49 -7.97 1.28 16.12
N LEU A 50 -7.63 -0.01 16.20
CA LEU A 50 -7.05 -0.75 15.07
C LEU A 50 -8.03 -0.85 13.90
N SER A 51 -9.33 -1.03 14.17
CA SER A 51 -10.38 -1.05 13.16
C SER A 51 -10.50 0.29 12.44
N ILE A 52 -10.51 1.40 13.19
CA ILE A 52 -10.53 2.77 12.64
C ILE A 52 -9.30 3.01 11.78
N LEU A 53 -8.10 2.74 12.32
CA LEU A 53 -6.85 2.94 11.58
C LEU A 53 -6.78 2.09 10.31
N LYS A 54 -7.25 0.83 10.36
CA LYS A 54 -7.35 -0.03 9.19
C LYS A 54 -8.32 0.53 8.16
N SER A 55 -9.46 1.06 8.60
CA SER A 55 -10.45 1.69 7.72
C SER A 55 -9.86 2.94 7.04
N ASP A 56 -9.15 3.77 7.78
CA ASP A 56 -8.52 4.98 7.25
C ASP A 56 -7.42 4.65 6.25
N ILE A 57 -6.55 3.67 6.56
CA ILE A 57 -5.56 3.14 5.60
C ILE A 57 -6.23 2.61 4.33
N GLN A 58 -7.36 1.90 4.46
CA GLN A 58 -8.09 1.40 3.29
C GLN A 58 -8.66 2.54 2.44
N LYS A 59 -9.18 3.60 3.06
CA LYS A 59 -9.66 4.79 2.35
C LYS A 59 -8.50 5.50 1.62
N GLU A 60 -7.39 5.74 2.31
CA GLU A 60 -6.21 6.37 1.71
C GLU A 60 -5.65 5.55 0.54
N LEU A 61 -5.60 4.23 0.66
CA LEU A 61 -5.18 3.34 -0.44
C LEU A 61 -6.12 3.43 -1.64
N GLU A 62 -7.42 3.55 -1.40
CA GLU A 62 -8.40 3.67 -2.48
C GLU A 62 -8.29 5.03 -3.19
N GLU A 63 -8.11 6.11 -2.44
CA GLU A 63 -7.84 7.44 -3.01
C GLU A 63 -6.53 7.44 -3.80
N PHE A 64 -5.46 6.85 -3.26
CA PHE A 64 -4.18 6.74 -3.95
C PHE A 64 -4.29 5.96 -5.26
N ARG A 65 -5.07 4.87 -5.29
CA ARG A 65 -5.33 4.10 -6.51
C ARG A 65 -6.08 4.92 -7.55
N LYS A 66 -7.10 5.68 -7.14
CA LYS A 66 -7.86 6.57 -8.03
C LYS A 66 -6.97 7.65 -8.64
N LEU A 67 -6.20 8.35 -7.82
CA LEU A 67 -5.25 9.37 -8.29
C LEU A 67 -4.22 8.78 -9.27
N LYS A 68 -3.69 7.59 -8.97
CA LYS A 68 -2.77 6.89 -9.87
C LYS A 68 -3.43 6.56 -11.21
N GLN A 69 -4.68 6.09 -11.19
CA GLN A 69 -5.42 5.77 -12.40
C GLN A 69 -5.67 7.04 -13.25
N GLU A 70 -6.13 8.13 -12.63
CA GLU A 70 -6.34 9.42 -13.31
C GLU A 70 -5.04 9.97 -13.92
N LEU A 71 -3.92 9.82 -13.21
CA LEU A 71 -2.60 10.21 -13.71
C LEU A 71 -2.20 9.34 -14.92
N ASP A 72 -2.38 8.03 -14.85
CA ASP A 72 -2.07 7.11 -15.94
C ASP A 72 -2.94 7.37 -17.17
N GLU A 73 -4.23 7.67 -16.97
CA GLU A 73 -5.17 8.05 -18.05
C GLU A 73 -4.77 9.37 -18.69
N THR A 74 -4.47 10.39 -17.88
CA THR A 74 -4.01 11.70 -18.37
C THR A 74 -2.71 11.57 -19.15
N LYS A 75 -1.76 10.78 -18.64
CA LYS A 75 -0.49 10.50 -19.31
C LYS A 75 -0.71 9.81 -20.66
N LYS A 76 -1.60 8.81 -20.71
CA LYS A 76 -1.96 8.12 -21.96
C LYS A 76 -2.61 9.07 -22.96
N ALA A 77 -3.55 9.92 -22.53
CA ALA A 77 -4.20 10.90 -23.39
C ALA A 77 -3.18 11.88 -23.98
N LEU A 78 -2.29 12.43 -23.15
CA LEU A 78 -1.23 13.35 -23.59
C LEU A 78 -0.24 12.67 -24.55
N GLN A 79 0.15 11.43 -24.28
CA GLN A 79 1.02 10.66 -25.18
C GLN A 79 0.35 10.41 -26.53
N LYS A 80 -0.95 10.07 -26.53
CA LYS A 80 -1.72 9.85 -27.76
C LYS A 80 -1.81 11.13 -28.59
N GLU A 81 -2.15 12.25 -27.99
CA GLU A 81 -2.23 13.54 -28.70
C GLU A 81 -0.88 13.92 -29.30
N ARG A 82 0.21 13.81 -28.53
CA ARG A 82 1.56 14.07 -29.03
C ARG A 82 1.93 13.15 -30.19
N GLN A 83 1.58 11.86 -30.09
CA GLN A 83 1.83 10.90 -31.16
C GLN A 83 1.05 11.25 -32.43
N GLU A 84 -0.22 11.64 -32.30
CA GLU A 84 -1.05 12.07 -33.43
C GLU A 84 -0.48 13.33 -34.11
N GLN A 85 0.00 14.30 -33.33
CA GLN A 85 0.66 15.50 -33.85
C GLN A 85 1.96 15.14 -34.59
N LEU A 86 2.80 14.27 -34.03
CA LEU A 86 4.03 13.82 -34.69
C LEU A 86 3.75 13.09 -36.00
N VAL A 87 2.73 12.21 -36.02
CA VAL A 87 2.30 11.50 -37.24
C VAL A 87 1.77 12.48 -38.29
N LYS A 88 1.05 13.53 -37.88
CA LYS A 88 0.57 14.55 -38.82
C LYS A 88 1.74 15.30 -39.45
N VAL A 89 2.71 15.74 -38.65
CA VAL A 89 3.90 16.43 -39.13
C VAL A 89 4.74 15.50 -40.02
N SER A 90 4.94 14.24 -39.64
CA SER A 90 5.72 13.29 -40.44
C SER A 90 5.11 13.10 -41.83
N LYS A 91 3.78 12.94 -41.94
CA LYS A 91 3.08 12.85 -43.22
C LYS A 91 3.28 14.09 -44.10
N MET A 92 3.32 15.29 -43.51
CA MET A 92 3.58 16.53 -44.26
C MET A 92 4.99 16.54 -44.85
N TYR A 93 5.98 16.09 -44.07
CA TYR A 93 7.37 15.95 -44.55
C TYR A 93 7.54 14.79 -45.55
N GLU A 94 6.76 13.71 -45.42
CA GLU A 94 6.78 12.60 -46.39
C GLU A 94 6.25 12.98 -47.77
N ALA A 95 5.28 13.90 -47.83
CA ALA A 95 4.74 14.42 -49.08
C ALA A 95 5.57 15.56 -49.69
N MET A 96 6.58 16.05 -48.96
CA MET A 96 7.42 17.17 -49.37
C MET A 96 8.61 16.67 -50.22
N PRO A 97 9.10 17.48 -51.20
CA PRO A 97 10.37 17.21 -51.85
C PRO A 97 11.50 17.08 -50.82
N PRO A 98 12.41 16.09 -50.96
CA PRO A 98 13.48 15.85 -49.98
C PRO A 98 14.36 17.06 -49.72
N GLU A 99 14.63 17.86 -50.75
CA GLU A 99 15.47 19.06 -50.69
C GLU A 99 14.81 20.16 -49.84
N ASP A 100 13.49 20.33 -49.98
CA ASP A 100 12.71 21.30 -49.22
C ASP A 100 12.60 20.90 -47.75
N ALA A 101 12.40 19.59 -47.51
CA ALA A 101 12.37 19.02 -46.18
C ALA A 101 13.71 19.19 -45.46
N ALA A 102 14.83 18.93 -46.15
CA ALA A 102 16.17 19.12 -45.61
C ALA A 102 16.44 20.57 -45.20
N ARG A 103 16.12 21.55 -46.06
CA ARG A 103 16.28 22.98 -45.74
C ARG A 103 15.50 23.40 -44.49
N ARG A 104 14.34 22.78 -44.23
CA ARG A 104 13.56 23.02 -43.00
C ARG A 104 14.18 22.33 -41.79
N ILE A 105 14.63 21.08 -41.93
CA ILE A 105 15.33 20.33 -40.87
C ILE A 105 16.61 21.05 -40.43
N GLU A 106 17.33 21.69 -41.35
CA GLU A 106 18.52 22.47 -41.02
C GLU A 106 18.23 23.62 -40.05
N LYS A 107 17.00 24.16 -40.06
CA LYS A 107 16.57 25.23 -39.16
C LYS A 107 16.02 24.72 -37.83
N LEU A 108 15.79 23.42 -37.68
CA LEU A 108 15.40 22.82 -36.40
C LEU A 108 16.63 22.62 -35.51
N ASP A 109 16.40 22.65 -34.19
CA ASP A 109 17.34 22.10 -33.23
C ASP A 109 17.48 20.58 -33.44
N ASP A 110 18.61 20.03 -32.99
CA ASP A 110 18.94 18.63 -33.23
C ASP A 110 17.91 17.66 -32.64
N ASP A 111 17.32 17.98 -31.48
CA ASP A 111 16.42 17.07 -30.78
C ASP A 111 15.05 17.03 -31.48
N SER A 112 14.56 18.16 -31.99
CA SER A 112 13.37 18.23 -32.84
C SER A 112 13.58 17.53 -34.19
N ALA A 113 14.72 17.76 -34.83
CA ALA A 113 15.09 17.09 -36.07
C ALA A 113 15.15 15.56 -35.88
N LEU A 114 15.75 15.11 -34.78
CA LEU A 114 15.86 13.69 -34.44
C LEU A 114 14.49 13.03 -34.24
N LYS A 115 13.61 13.65 -33.46
CA LYS A 115 12.24 13.15 -33.23
C LYS A 115 11.45 13.02 -34.54
N LEU A 116 11.59 14.01 -35.43
CA LEU A 116 10.95 13.97 -36.74
C LEU A 116 11.51 12.83 -37.60
N LEU A 117 12.84 12.74 -37.72
CA LEU A 117 13.49 11.69 -38.52
C LEU A 117 13.15 10.27 -38.02
N LEU A 118 13.05 10.06 -36.70
CA LEU A 118 12.62 8.80 -36.10
C LEU A 118 11.16 8.44 -36.39
N THR A 119 10.32 9.44 -36.66
CA THR A 119 8.88 9.24 -36.96
C THR A 119 8.64 8.97 -38.45
N LEU A 120 9.55 9.39 -39.32
CA LEU A 120 9.46 9.20 -40.77
C LEU A 120 9.76 7.75 -41.17
N LYS A 121 9.20 7.32 -42.32
CA LYS A 121 9.62 6.04 -42.92
C LYS A 121 11.13 6.05 -43.21
N PRO A 122 11.86 4.94 -42.97
CA PRO A 122 13.32 4.90 -43.15
C PRO A 122 13.81 5.36 -44.53
N LYS A 123 13.09 4.98 -45.60
CA LYS A 123 13.42 5.39 -46.97
C LYS A 123 13.31 6.90 -47.17
N THR A 124 12.30 7.53 -46.59
CA THR A 124 12.08 8.98 -46.70
C THR A 124 13.08 9.74 -45.84
N ALA A 125 13.29 9.31 -44.60
CA ALA A 125 14.32 9.86 -43.72
C ALA A 125 15.70 9.82 -44.38
N GLY A 126 16.09 8.69 -45.01
CA GLY A 126 17.36 8.58 -45.72
C GLY A 126 17.48 9.53 -46.92
N LYS A 127 16.41 9.70 -47.70
CA LYS A 127 16.39 10.68 -48.81
C LYS A 127 16.57 12.11 -48.33
N ILE A 128 15.89 12.48 -47.25
CA ILE A 128 15.99 13.83 -46.69
C ILE A 128 17.39 14.05 -46.12
N LEU A 129 17.91 13.07 -45.36
CA LEU A 129 19.24 13.15 -44.76
C LEU A 129 20.35 13.28 -45.82
N ALA A 130 20.18 12.67 -46.99
CA ALA A 130 21.10 12.83 -48.12
C ALA A 130 21.11 14.26 -48.72
N GLN A 131 20.12 15.08 -48.40
CA GLN A 131 20.02 16.48 -48.83
C GLN A 131 20.38 17.48 -47.70
N VAL A 132 20.56 17.00 -46.46
CA VAL A 132 21.01 17.83 -45.33
C VAL A 132 22.52 18.03 -45.42
N GLU A 133 23.02 19.17 -44.98
CA GLU A 133 24.44 19.44 -44.88
C GLU A 133 25.20 18.34 -44.10
N THR A 134 26.42 18.04 -44.55
CA THR A 134 27.13 16.79 -44.22
C THR A 134 27.44 16.69 -42.72
N GLU A 135 27.88 17.78 -42.12
CA GLU A 135 28.25 17.90 -40.73
C GLU A 135 27.01 17.70 -39.85
N LYS A 136 25.90 18.38 -40.17
CA LYS A 136 24.64 18.19 -39.45
C LYS A 136 24.07 16.78 -39.63
N ALA A 137 24.14 16.22 -40.83
CA ALA A 137 23.71 14.85 -41.10
C ALA A 137 24.50 13.82 -40.27
N ALA A 138 25.80 14.02 -40.10
CA ALA A 138 26.65 13.17 -39.26
C ALA A 138 26.27 13.27 -37.77
N VAL A 139 26.02 14.48 -37.26
CA VAL A 139 25.55 14.70 -35.88
C VAL A 139 24.21 14.00 -35.63
N LEU A 140 23.23 14.19 -36.52
CA LEU A 140 21.92 13.56 -36.41
C LEU A 140 22.02 12.03 -36.49
N SER A 141 22.85 11.50 -37.39
CA SER A 141 23.11 10.06 -37.50
C SER A 141 23.74 9.46 -36.24
N LYS A 142 24.71 10.16 -35.65
CA LYS A 142 25.32 9.74 -34.39
C LYS A 142 24.29 9.73 -33.26
N LYS A 143 23.46 10.77 -33.16
CA LYS A 143 22.37 10.85 -32.18
C LYS A 143 21.35 9.72 -32.38
N LEU A 144 21.00 9.36 -33.62
CA LEU A 144 20.11 8.23 -33.91
C LEU A 144 20.64 6.89 -33.35
N ILE A 145 21.94 6.65 -33.48
CA ILE A 145 22.58 5.43 -32.97
C ILE A 145 22.64 5.40 -31.44
N GLN A 146 22.82 6.56 -30.82
CA GLN A 146 22.99 6.69 -29.37
C GLN A 146 21.66 6.75 -28.60
N ASN A 147 20.55 7.01 -29.29
CA ASN A 147 19.22 7.06 -28.71
C ASN A 147 18.73 5.62 -28.40
N LYS A 148 19.10 5.12 -27.22
CA LYS A 148 18.58 3.87 -26.62
C LYS A 148 17.48 4.17 -25.61
#